data_AF-A0A1Y3TUJ8-F1
#
_entry.id   AF-A0A1Y3TUJ8-F1
#
_cell.length_a   1.000
_cell.length_b   1.000
_cell.length_c   1.000
_cell.angle_alpha   90.00
_cell.angle_beta   90.00
_cell.angle_gamma   90.00
#
_symmetry.space_group_name_H-M   'P 1'
#
loop_
_entity.id
_entity.type
_entity.pdbx_description
1 polymer ?
#
loop_
_entity_poly.entity_id
_entity_poly.type
_entity_poly.pdbx_seq_one_letter_code
_entity_poly.pdbx_strand_id
1 'polypeptide(L)'
;MNFVCKLDRKLYSVISDDIQTDEVIITEERIRHVQERHPDDYERFSSYLVDIIQRPDYIIRDERPNTGLVLKEIAVGDQEEHFRIALRLVTSKDPQHYKNSIITFLKIRQKEWERLIRNKEILYRAK
;
A
#
# COMPACT_ATOMS: atom_id res chain seq x y z
N MET A 1 0.25 -0.71 17.64
CA MET A 1 -0.31 -0.45 16.29
C MET A 1 -0.13 1.03 16.02
N ASN A 2 0.41 1.40 14.87
CA ASN A 2 0.70 2.79 14.54
C ASN A 2 -0.30 3.27 13.48
N PHE A 3 -0.98 4.37 13.77
CA PHE A 3 -1.83 5.04 12.78
C PHE A 3 -0.96 5.65 11.68
N VAL A 4 -1.38 5.47 10.43
CA VAL A 4 -0.69 6.02 9.25
C VAL A 4 -1.50 7.17 8.66
N CYS A 5 -2.71 6.90 8.18
CA CYS A 5 -3.56 7.91 7.56
C CYS A 5 -5.03 7.48 7.52
N LYS A 6 -5.88 8.39 7.02
CA LYS A 6 -7.24 8.08 6.58
C LYS A 6 -7.24 7.69 5.10
N LEU A 7 -8.02 6.67 4.77
CA LEU A 7 -8.22 6.05 3.46
C LEU A 7 -9.40 6.74 2.76
N ASP A 8 -9.22 7.12 1.50
CA ASP A 8 -10.36 7.46 0.65
C ASP A 8 -11.10 6.17 0.26
N ARG A 9 -12.19 5.87 0.96
CA ARG A 9 -13.00 4.66 0.71
C ARG A 9 -13.55 4.59 -0.72
N LYS A 10 -13.79 5.74 -1.37
CA LYS A 10 -14.28 5.76 -2.74
C LYS A 10 -13.18 5.36 -3.71
N LEU A 11 -11.97 5.93 -3.56
CA LEU A 11 -10.81 5.54 -4.35
C LEU A 11 -10.50 4.04 -4.23
N TYR A 12 -10.61 3.50 -3.01
CA TYR A 12 -10.26 2.11 -2.71
C TYR A 12 -11.40 1.10 -2.89
N SER A 13 -12.61 1.56 -3.24
CA SER A 13 -13.75 0.68 -3.54
C SER A 13 -13.45 -0.31 -4.69
N VAL A 14 -12.52 0.04 -5.57
CA VAL A 14 -12.03 -0.83 -6.66
C VAL A 14 -11.40 -2.15 -6.16
N ILE A 15 -10.92 -2.19 -4.90
CA ILE A 15 -10.43 -3.42 -4.26
C ILE A 15 -11.61 -4.19 -3.63
N SER A 16 -12.47 -3.48 -2.91
CA SER A 16 -13.64 -4.02 -2.22
C SER A 16 -14.64 -2.91 -1.96
N ASP A 17 -15.91 -3.12 -2.29
CA ASP A 17 -17.00 -2.18 -1.99
C ASP A 17 -17.42 -2.19 -0.50
N ASP A 18 -16.99 -3.20 0.25
CA ASP A 18 -17.37 -3.44 1.65
C ASP A 18 -16.27 -3.00 2.63
N ILE A 19 -15.82 -1.75 2.53
CA ILE A 19 -14.77 -1.22 3.41
C ILE A 19 -15.40 -0.74 4.72
N GLN A 20 -15.00 -1.31 5.86
CA GLN A 20 -15.65 -1.03 7.16
C GLN A 20 -15.08 0.18 7.91
N THR A 21 -13.86 0.62 7.58
CA THR A 21 -13.19 1.74 8.24
C THR A 21 -12.33 2.51 7.26
N ASP A 22 -12.08 3.78 7.55
CA ASP A 22 -11.15 4.62 6.80
C ASP A 22 -9.75 4.65 7.44
N GLU A 23 -9.54 4.09 8.63
CA GLU A 23 -8.24 4.15 9.27
C GLU A 23 -7.28 3.11 8.66
N VAL A 24 -6.06 3.56 8.33
CA VAL A 24 -4.96 2.68 7.94
C VAL A 24 -3.91 2.67 9.05
N ILE A 25 -3.47 1.46 9.40
CA ILE A 25 -2.43 1.23 10.39
C ILE A 25 -1.28 0.38 9.83
N ILE A 26 -0.17 0.39 10.57
CA ILE A 26 0.89 -0.61 10.46
C ILE A 26 1.23 -1.13 11.87
N THR A 27 1.43 -2.45 12.02
CA THR A 27 1.78 -3.05 13.32
C THR A 27 3.29 -3.11 13.50
N GLU A 28 3.77 -3.15 14.74
CA GLU A 28 5.20 -3.29 15.04
C GLU A 28 5.79 -4.59 14.49
N GLU A 29 5.00 -5.67 14.45
CA GLU A 29 5.37 -6.91 13.78
C GLU A 29 5.60 -6.70 12.28
N ARG A 30 4.73 -5.94 11.60
CA ARG A 30 4.90 -5.63 10.18
C ARG A 30 6.07 -4.69 9.92
N ILE A 31 6.31 -3.73 10.82
CA ILE A 31 7.51 -2.87 10.75
C ILE A 31 8.77 -3.72 10.82
N ARG A 32 8.88 -4.60 11.83
CA ARG A 32 10.02 -5.52 11.98
C ARG A 32 10.18 -6.42 10.76
N HIS A 33 9.08 -6.96 10.24
CA HIS A 33 9.11 -7.80 9.03
C HIS A 33 9.65 -7.07 7.80
N VAL A 34 9.31 -5.78 7.64
CA VAL A 34 9.87 -4.95 6.57
C VAL A 34 11.36 -4.74 6.81
N GLN A 35 11.78 -4.35 8.02
CA GLN A 35 13.20 -4.12 8.36
C GLN A 35 14.07 -5.38 8.19
N GLU A 36 13.56 -6.56 8.55
CA GLU A 36 14.29 -7.84 8.43
C GLU A 36 14.50 -8.25 6.97
N ARG A 37 13.51 -8.02 6.11
CA ARG A 37 13.57 -8.42 4.69
C ARG A 37 14.16 -7.34 3.79
N HIS A 38 14.04 -6.08 4.20
CA HIS A 38 14.44 -4.89 3.46
C HIS A 38 15.07 -3.91 4.46
N PRO A 39 16.35 -4.13 4.80
CA PRO A 39 17.07 -3.22 5.67
C PRO A 39 16.98 -1.78 5.14
N ASP A 40 16.84 -0.82 6.06
CA ASP A 40 16.75 0.63 5.82
C ASP A 40 15.48 1.15 5.14
N ASP A 41 14.67 0.32 4.46
CA ASP A 41 13.51 0.80 3.69
C ASP A 41 12.47 1.52 4.57
N TYR A 42 12.11 0.93 5.71
CA TYR A 42 11.13 1.53 6.61
C TYR A 42 11.66 2.83 7.23
N GLU A 43 12.90 2.84 7.71
CA GLU A 43 13.49 4.01 8.36
C GLU A 43 13.68 5.18 7.38
N ARG A 44 14.05 4.89 6.14
CA ARG A 44 14.30 5.92 5.12
C ARG A 44 13.03 6.44 4.47
N PHE A 45 12.02 5.59 4.30
CA PHE A 45 10.90 5.90 3.40
C PHE A 45 9.52 5.80 4.05
N SER A 46 9.43 5.52 5.36
CA SER A 46 8.14 5.49 6.07
C SER A 46 7.39 6.83 6.02
N SER A 47 8.09 7.95 5.84
CA SER A 47 7.49 9.27 5.62
C SER A 47 6.60 9.32 4.37
N TYR A 48 6.83 8.43 3.39
CA TYR A 48 6.05 8.37 2.15
C TYR A 48 4.79 7.52 2.25
N LEU A 49 4.58 6.76 3.33
CA LEU A 49 3.43 5.85 3.45
C LEU A 49 2.08 6.57 3.26
N VAL A 50 1.95 7.75 3.87
CA VAL A 50 0.74 8.57 3.75
C VAL A 50 0.52 8.99 2.30
N ASP A 51 1.57 9.44 1.63
CA ASP A 51 1.46 9.94 0.26
C ASP A 51 1.15 8.83 -0.75
N ILE A 52 1.76 7.66 -0.58
CA ILE A 52 1.51 6.47 -1.40
C ILE A 52 0.03 6.05 -1.30
N ILE A 53 -0.54 6.09 -0.09
CA ILE A 53 -1.94 5.67 0.13
C ILE A 53 -2.93 6.74 -0.30
N GLN A 54 -2.66 8.01 -0.04
CA GLN A 54 -3.62 9.08 -0.34
C GLN A 54 -3.60 9.50 -1.81
N ARG A 55 -2.46 9.35 -2.48
CA ARG A 55 -2.27 9.78 -3.87
C ARG A 55 -1.54 8.70 -4.68
N PRO A 56 -2.10 7.48 -4.80
CA PRO A 56 -1.45 6.41 -5.55
C PRO A 56 -1.43 6.70 -7.05
N ASP A 57 -0.42 6.19 -7.75
CA ASP A 57 -0.38 6.20 -9.20
C ASP A 57 -1.12 4.99 -9.78
N TYR A 58 -0.98 3.84 -9.12
CA TYR A 58 -1.71 2.63 -9.48
C TYR A 58 -2.24 1.92 -8.23
N ILE A 59 -3.40 1.29 -8.38
CA ILE A 59 -3.86 0.23 -7.48
C ILE A 59 -4.02 -1.03 -8.33
N ILE A 60 -3.34 -2.09 -7.93
CA ILE A 60 -3.30 -3.38 -8.65
C ILE A 60 -3.92 -4.45 -7.74
N ARG A 61 -4.64 -5.41 -8.32
CA ARG A 61 -5.21 -6.54 -7.56
C ARG A 61 -4.09 -7.42 -6.98
N ASP A 62 -4.14 -7.68 -5.68
CA ASP A 62 -3.30 -8.71 -5.04
C ASP A 62 -4.03 -10.07 -5.09
N GLU A 63 -3.28 -11.16 -5.04
CA GLU A 63 -3.85 -12.51 -5.02
C GLU A 63 -4.58 -12.81 -3.70
N ARG A 64 -4.25 -12.07 -2.63
CA ARG A 64 -4.96 -12.16 -1.34
C ARG A 64 -6.31 -11.46 -1.40
N PRO A 65 -7.34 -12.00 -0.73
CA PRO A 65 -8.65 -11.37 -0.68
C PRO A 65 -8.57 -9.98 -0.03
N ASN A 66 -9.40 -9.06 -0.54
CA ASN A 66 -9.54 -7.68 -0.05
C ASN A 66 -8.21 -6.93 0.07
N THR A 67 -7.23 -7.28 -0.77
CA THR A 67 -5.88 -6.72 -0.74
C THR A 67 -5.54 -6.13 -2.10
N GLY A 68 -4.90 -4.97 -2.10
CA GLY A 68 -4.36 -4.36 -3.30
C GLY A 68 -2.91 -3.96 -3.13
N LEU A 69 -2.19 -3.96 -4.25
CA LEU A 69 -0.86 -3.38 -4.35
C LEU A 69 -1.01 -1.92 -4.76
N VAL A 70 -0.69 -1.04 -3.83
CA VAL A 70 -0.69 0.41 -4.02
C VAL A 70 0.70 0.82 -4.47
N LEU A 71 0.79 1.39 -5.65
CA LEU A 71 2.04 1.78 -6.28
C LEU A 71 2.12 3.29 -6.38
N LYS A 72 3.31 3.82 -6.09
CA LYS A 72 3.61 5.23 -6.30
C LYS A 72 5.06 5.47 -6.68
N GLU A 73 5.27 6.37 -7.62
CA GLU A 73 6.54 6.97 -7.98
C GLU A 73 6.71 8.30 -7.22
N ILE A 74 7.90 8.50 -6.66
CA ILE A 74 8.23 9.70 -5.90
C ILE A 74 9.59 10.20 -6.36
N ALA A 75 9.67 11.48 -6.73
CA ALA A 75 10.93 12.13 -7.03
C ALA A 75 11.72 12.35 -5.73
N VAL A 76 12.94 11.80 -5.65
CA VAL A 76 13.87 11.95 -4.53
C VAL A 76 15.18 12.52 -5.08
N GLY A 77 15.34 13.83 -4.98
CA GLY A 77 16.44 14.54 -5.67
C GLY A 77 16.27 14.44 -7.18
N ASP A 78 17.31 13.97 -7.87
CA ASP A 78 17.31 13.77 -9.33
C ASP A 78 16.88 12.35 -9.76
N GLN A 79 16.36 11.54 -8.84
CA GLN A 79 15.97 10.15 -9.10
C GLN A 79 14.46 9.94 -8.91
N GLU A 80 13.87 9.10 -9.75
CA GLU A 80 12.53 8.56 -9.57
C GLU A 80 12.61 7.26 -8.77
N GLU A 81 11.94 7.24 -7.63
CA GLU A 81 11.89 6.09 -6.74
C GLU A 81 10.49 5.47 -6.76
N HIS A 82 10.42 4.16 -6.94
CA HIS A 82 9.15 3.45 -7.03
C HIS A 82 8.87 2.70 -5.75
N PHE A 83 7.67 2.86 -5.23
CA PHE A 83 7.23 2.26 -3.99
C PHE A 83 6.03 1.35 -4.20
N ARG A 84 5.96 0.33 -3.36
CA ARG A 84 4.85 -0.62 -3.32
C ARG A 84 4.41 -0.85 -1.89
N ILE A 85 3.11 -0.71 -1.66
CA ILE A 85 2.44 -1.11 -0.42
C ILE A 85 1.48 -2.25 -0.74
N ALA A 86 1.52 -3.35 0.02
CA ALA A 86 0.42 -4.30 0.07
C ALA A 86 -0.56 -3.85 1.16
N LEU A 87 -1.73 -3.35 0.76
CA LEU A 87 -2.75 -2.82 1.65
C LEU A 87 -3.93 -3.80 1.73
N ARG A 88 -4.24 -4.29 2.93
CA ARG A 88 -5.44 -5.10 3.18
C ARG A 88 -6.55 -4.23 3.75
N LEU A 89 -7.71 -4.32 3.12
CA LEU A 89 -8.92 -3.65 3.57
C LEU A 89 -9.70 -4.55 4.53
N VAL A 90 -10.32 -3.94 5.54
CA VAL A 90 -11.20 -4.61 6.48
C VAL A 90 -12.61 -4.61 5.91
N THR A 91 -13.24 -5.79 5.91
CA THR A 91 -14.61 -5.96 5.43
C THR A 91 -15.54 -6.47 6.52
N SER A 92 -16.84 -6.57 6.22
CA SER A 92 -17.85 -7.07 7.17
C SER A 92 -17.59 -8.51 7.66
N LYS A 93 -16.71 -9.25 6.97
CA LYS A 93 -16.30 -10.61 7.34
C LYS A 93 -15.15 -10.64 8.36
N ASP A 94 -14.54 -9.51 8.65
CA ASP A 94 -13.46 -9.36 9.61
C ASP A 94 -13.98 -8.97 11.01
N PRO A 95 -13.22 -9.22 12.08
CA PRO A 95 -13.57 -8.74 13.43
C PRO A 95 -13.73 -7.22 13.48
N GLN A 96 -14.77 -6.74 14.17
CA GLN A 96 -15.17 -5.32 14.20
C GLN A 96 -14.07 -4.33 14.67
N HIS A 97 -13.09 -4.80 15.44
CA HIS A 97 -12.00 -3.96 15.96
C HIS A 97 -10.79 -3.86 15.00
N TYR A 98 -10.82 -4.55 13.86
CA TYR A 98 -9.73 -4.49 12.89
C TYR A 98 -9.75 -3.19 12.09
N LYS A 99 -8.57 -2.74 11.68
CA LYS A 99 -8.36 -1.58 10.82
C LYS A 99 -7.70 -2.00 9.51
N ASN A 100 -7.83 -1.18 8.46
CA ASN A 100 -7.08 -1.43 7.23
C ASN A 100 -5.59 -1.45 7.57
N SER A 101 -4.82 -2.34 6.96
CA SER A 101 -3.45 -2.57 7.40
C SER A 101 -2.47 -2.70 6.25
N ILE A 102 -1.31 -2.06 6.43
CA ILE A 102 -0.13 -2.27 5.61
C ILE A 102 0.47 -3.62 5.98
N ILE A 103 0.42 -4.57 5.04
CA ILE A 103 1.05 -5.89 5.19
C ILE A 103 2.56 -5.77 4.92
N THR A 104 2.93 -5.09 3.84
CA THR A 104 4.32 -4.82 3.48
C THR A 104 4.45 -3.48 2.78
N PHE A 105 5.64 -2.88 2.88
CA PHE A 105 6.04 -1.65 2.20
C PHE A 105 7.47 -1.82 1.69
N LEU A 106 7.73 -1.45 0.44
CA LEU A 106 9.02 -1.66 -0.24
C LEU A 106 9.34 -0.51 -1.19
N LYS A 107 10.63 -0.17 -1.31
CA LYS A 107 11.17 0.39 -2.55
C LYS A 107 11.36 -0.74 -3.56
N ILE A 108 10.90 -0.55 -4.80
CA ILE A 108 11.05 -1.51 -5.89
C ILE A 108 11.86 -0.92 -7.04
N ARG A 109 12.55 -1.79 -7.78
CA ARG A 109 13.32 -1.37 -8.96
C ARG A 109 12.39 -1.11 -10.14
N GLN A 110 12.81 -0.26 -11.07
CA GLN A 110 12.08 0.03 -12.32
C GLN A 110 11.58 -1.25 -13.04
N LYS A 111 12.43 -2.27 -13.17
CA LYS A 111 12.06 -3.55 -13.80
C LYS A 111 10.86 -4.23 -13.12
N GLU A 112 10.78 -4.14 -11.79
CA GLU A 112 9.66 -4.72 -11.03
C GLU A 112 8.41 -3.87 -11.17
N TRP A 113 8.55 -2.53 -11.14
CA TRP A 113 7.45 -1.59 -11.43
C TRP A 113 6.81 -1.88 -12.78
N GLU A 114 7.61 -1.92 -13.85
CA GLU A 114 7.16 -2.23 -15.22
C GLU A 114 6.50 -3.60 -15.32
N ARG A 115 7.04 -4.60 -14.60
CA ARG A 115 6.46 -5.94 -14.58
C ARG A 115 5.07 -5.93 -13.94
N LEU A 116 4.88 -5.20 -12.84
CA LEU A 116 3.59 -5.11 -12.15
C LEU A 116 2.54 -4.42 -13.03
N ILE A 117 2.85 -3.25 -13.59
CA ILE A 117 1.89 -2.50 -14.42
C ILE A 117 1.55 -3.21 -15.74
N ARG A 118 2.46 -4.05 -16.27
CA ARG A 118 2.22 -4.78 -17.53
C ARG A 118 1.48 -6.09 -17.32
N ASN A 119 1.79 -6.83 -16.26
CA ASN A 119 1.38 -8.23 -16.13
C ASN A 119 0.24 -8.46 -15.13
N LYS A 120 -0.11 -7.46 -14.30
CA LYS A 120 -1.16 -7.59 -13.28
C LYS A 120 -2.38 -6.74 -13.62
N GLU A 121 -3.53 -7.12 -13.07
CA GLU A 121 -4.80 -6.39 -13.24
C GLU A 121 -4.72 -5.04 -12.51
N ILE A 122 -4.72 -3.96 -13.29
CA ILE A 122 -4.80 -2.59 -12.79
C ILE A 122 -6.26 -2.28 -12.48
N LEU A 123 -6.55 -1.98 -11.22
CA LEU A 123 -7.87 -1.60 -10.71
C LEU A 123 -8.09 -0.09 -10.77
N TYR A 124 -7.01 0.68 -10.59
CA TYR A 124 -7.00 2.13 -10.69
C TYR A 124 -5.67 2.61 -11.26
N ARG A 125 -5.74 3.68 -12.05
CA ARG A 125 -4.60 4.43 -12.56
C ARG A 125 -4.89 5.93 -12.42
N ALA A 126 -3.95 6.67 -11.85
CA ALA A 126 -4.02 8.14 -11.81
C ALA A 126 -4.02 8.71 -13.23
N LYS A 127 -4.81 9.77 -13.44
CA LYS A 127 -4.91 10.46 -14.74
C LYS A 127 -3.71 11.36 -15.00
#